data_AF-J3L032-F1
#
_entry.id   AF-J3L032-F1
#
_cell.length_a   1.000
_cell.length_b   1.000
_cell.length_c   1.000
_cell.angle_alpha   90.00
_cell.angle_beta   90.00
_cell.angle_gamma   90.00
#
_symmetry.space_group_name_H-M   'P 1'
#
loop_
_entity.id
_entity.type
_entity.pdbx_description
1 polymer ?
#
loop_
_entity_poly.entity_id
_entity_poly.type
_entity_poly.pdbx_seq_one_letter_code
_entity_poly.pdbx_strand_id
1 'polypeptide(L)'
;MTMDDLIARQIRVTRQEAPLCAAASFDRDAANAFQLYVAESLAFAAKRAGFLYGRVDAETKQVFVDFIYEPPQVGTEDVVQLMRDAQEEARVDAIAEGLGMRRVGLVFTQAVGRKTSETGEYTMSNREVLQATELQAEGGIPEWVTAIVKLEVGDDGSGDVHFEAFQMSETCVKLFKDGVLETEIGDKDDPRLSKMRKEVVAGGKDTMEVDNDFFLVPVKISDHQGPLSMGFPIENRGNPVTMSALRSHLDRTKHLPFVKRISDFHLLLQVAAFLDIKSDVPALAACVKNQHVVPEGYQLLIESLAGA
;
A
#
# COMPACT_ATOMS: atom_id res chain seq x y z
N MET A 1 -24.20 26.24 -31.15
CA MET A 1 -23.43 25.85 -29.95
C MET A 1 -23.77 26.87 -28.89
N THR A 2 -24.42 26.43 -27.82
CA THR A 2 -24.94 27.28 -26.74
C THR A 2 -23.86 27.49 -25.66
N MET A 3 -24.04 28.48 -24.79
CA MET A 3 -23.17 28.68 -23.63
C MET A 3 -23.16 27.44 -22.72
N ASP A 4 -24.30 26.76 -22.62
CA ASP A 4 -24.45 25.52 -21.85
C ASP A 4 -23.67 24.35 -22.49
N ASP A 5 -23.60 24.28 -23.84
CA ASP A 5 -22.76 23.29 -24.54
C ASP A 5 -21.26 23.52 -24.31
N LEU A 6 -20.84 24.78 -24.13
CA LEU A 6 -19.46 25.15 -23.82
C LEU A 6 -19.12 24.82 -22.36
N ILE A 7 -20.03 25.09 -21.42
CA ILE A 7 -19.88 24.76 -20.00
C ILE A 7 -19.84 23.25 -19.77
N ALA A 8 -20.68 22.48 -20.49
CA ALA A 8 -20.71 21.02 -20.39
C ALA A 8 -19.43 20.34 -20.93
N ARG A 9 -18.65 21.03 -21.78
CA ARG A 9 -17.37 20.55 -22.31
C ARG A 9 -16.18 20.86 -21.41
N GLN A 10 -16.35 21.75 -20.44
CA GLN A 10 -15.26 22.20 -19.58
C GLN A 10 -15.02 21.20 -18.45
N ILE A 11 -13.79 20.71 -18.33
CA ILE A 11 -13.42 19.74 -17.30
C ILE A 11 -13.32 20.49 -15.97
N ARG A 12 -14.21 20.16 -15.02
CA ARG A 12 -14.24 20.79 -13.70
C ARG A 12 -13.58 19.90 -12.66
N VAL A 13 -12.66 20.47 -11.89
CA VAL A 13 -12.02 19.83 -10.76
C VAL A 13 -12.56 20.45 -9.47
N THR A 14 -13.41 19.69 -8.79
CA THR A 14 -14.00 20.06 -7.50
C THR A 14 -13.58 19.05 -6.44
N ARG A 15 -13.44 19.51 -5.19
CA ARG A 15 -13.23 18.60 -4.06
C ARG A 15 -14.38 17.61 -3.96
N GLN A 16 -14.03 16.33 -3.89
CA GLN A 16 -14.99 15.27 -3.63
C GLN A 16 -15.29 15.23 -2.12
N GLU A 17 -16.58 15.27 -1.76
CA GLU A 17 -17.00 15.43 -0.35
C GLU A 17 -16.74 14.18 0.50
N ALA A 18 -16.89 13.00 -0.10
CA ALA A 18 -16.77 11.73 0.61
C ALA A 18 -16.00 10.69 -0.23
N PRO A 19 -15.15 9.87 0.40
CA PRO A 19 -14.52 8.74 -0.28
C PRO A 19 -15.56 7.65 -0.59
N LEU A 20 -15.28 6.84 -1.60
CA LEU A 20 -16.02 5.59 -1.87
C LEU A 20 -15.68 4.51 -0.83
N CYS A 21 -14.49 4.59 -0.22
CA CYS A 21 -14.09 3.81 0.94
C CYS A 21 -14.64 4.43 2.24
N ALA A 22 -15.52 3.73 2.96
CA ALA A 22 -16.15 4.28 4.16
C ALA A 22 -15.16 4.48 5.33
N ALA A 23 -14.21 3.55 5.47
CA ALA A 23 -13.12 3.58 6.45
C ALA A 23 -12.07 2.53 6.08
N ALA A 24 -10.84 2.74 6.55
CA ALA A 24 -9.73 1.80 6.43
C ALA A 24 -9.32 1.29 7.82
N SER A 25 -9.38 -0.02 8.03
CA SER A 25 -8.91 -0.67 9.24
C SER A 25 -7.60 -1.40 8.97
N PHE A 26 -6.57 -1.11 9.75
CA PHE A 26 -5.25 -1.74 9.60
C PHE A 26 -5.01 -2.80 10.67
N ASP A 27 -4.46 -3.95 10.28
CA ASP A 27 -3.96 -4.92 11.24
C ASP A 27 -2.83 -4.29 12.09
N ARG A 28 -2.98 -4.41 13.41
CA ARG A 28 -2.06 -3.77 14.36
C ARG A 28 -0.62 -4.24 14.19
N ASP A 29 -0.40 -5.54 14.00
CA ASP A 29 0.96 -6.08 13.94
C ASP A 29 1.63 -5.76 12.61
N ALA A 30 0.88 -5.82 11.50
CA ALA A 30 1.37 -5.46 10.17
C ALA A 30 1.73 -3.96 10.08
N ALA A 31 0.82 -3.09 10.54
CA ALA A 31 1.07 -1.65 10.60
C ALA A 31 2.27 -1.33 11.51
N ASN A 32 2.34 -1.98 12.68
CA ASN A 32 3.45 -1.82 13.61
C ASN A 32 4.80 -2.27 12.99
N ALA A 33 4.83 -3.42 12.32
CA ALA A 33 6.03 -3.93 11.67
C ALA A 33 6.54 -3.02 10.54
N PHE A 34 5.63 -2.34 9.82
CA PHE A 34 5.98 -1.37 8.79
C PHE A 34 6.54 -0.08 9.42
N GLN A 35 5.85 0.53 10.39
CA GLN A 35 6.33 1.77 11.01
C GLN A 35 7.65 1.58 11.75
N LEU A 36 7.85 0.46 12.46
CA LEU A 36 9.07 0.21 13.22
C LEU A 36 10.29 0.12 12.30
N TYR A 37 10.14 -0.51 11.13
CA TYR A 37 11.23 -0.55 10.17
C TYR A 37 11.59 0.84 9.64
N VAL A 38 10.59 1.64 9.31
CA VAL A 38 10.81 3.00 8.81
C VAL A 38 11.44 3.88 9.90
N ALA A 39 10.97 3.78 11.14
CA ALA A 39 11.46 4.55 12.26
C ALA A 39 12.87 4.11 12.71
N GLU A 40 13.10 2.82 12.92
CA GLU A 40 14.32 2.31 13.53
C GLU A 40 15.42 2.01 12.52
N SER A 41 15.07 1.50 11.33
CA SER A 41 16.05 1.09 10.32
C SER A 41 16.33 2.19 9.28
N LEU A 42 15.30 2.95 8.89
CA LEU A 42 15.46 4.03 7.90
C LEU A 42 15.56 5.41 8.53
N ALA A 43 15.13 5.58 9.80
CA ALA A 43 15.03 6.88 10.47
C ALA A 43 14.29 7.94 9.62
N PHE A 44 13.32 7.50 8.81
CA PHE A 44 12.64 8.33 7.80
C PHE A 44 13.59 9.05 6.79
N ALA A 45 14.85 8.64 6.67
CA ALA A 45 15.82 9.24 5.75
C ALA A 45 15.59 8.86 4.27
N ALA A 46 14.82 7.78 4.04
CA ALA A 46 14.40 7.35 2.72
C ALA A 46 12.95 6.89 2.77
N LYS A 47 12.20 7.17 1.68
CA LYS A 47 10.83 6.71 1.52
C LYS A 47 10.75 5.20 1.37
N ARG A 48 9.65 4.64 1.87
CA ARG A 48 9.32 3.22 1.79
C ARG A 48 7.86 3.09 1.41
N ALA A 49 7.52 2.05 0.66
CA ALA A 49 6.15 1.76 0.25
C ALA A 49 5.84 0.27 0.32
N GLY A 50 4.54 -0.03 0.40
CA GLY A 50 4.02 -1.39 0.40
C GLY A 50 2.62 -1.45 -0.19
N PHE A 51 2.28 -2.57 -0.81
CA PHE A 51 0.92 -2.87 -1.22
C PHE A 51 0.14 -3.42 -0.04
N LEU A 52 -1.05 -2.86 0.16
CA LEU A 52 -1.97 -3.26 1.22
C LEU A 52 -2.85 -4.40 0.72
N TYR A 53 -2.89 -5.50 1.47
CA TYR A 53 -3.73 -6.65 1.15
C TYR A 53 -4.71 -6.93 2.28
N GLY A 54 -5.92 -7.31 1.90
CA GLY A 54 -6.96 -7.69 2.84
C GLY A 54 -8.31 -7.76 2.14
N ARG A 55 -9.37 -7.21 2.75
CA ARG A 55 -10.76 -7.42 2.32
C ARG A 55 -11.52 -6.11 2.25
N VAL A 56 -12.52 -6.06 1.36
CA VAL A 56 -13.50 -4.99 1.32
C VAL A 56 -14.83 -5.56 1.78
N ASP A 57 -15.43 -4.96 2.80
CA ASP A 57 -16.76 -5.33 3.24
C ASP A 57 -17.79 -4.81 2.24
N ALA A 58 -18.59 -5.74 1.68
CA ALA A 58 -19.47 -5.43 0.57
C ALA A 58 -20.63 -4.49 0.95
N GLU A 59 -21.06 -4.52 2.21
CA GLU A 59 -22.21 -3.76 2.71
C GLU A 59 -21.79 -2.39 3.23
N THR A 60 -20.76 -2.35 4.08
CA THR A 60 -20.29 -1.13 4.75
C THR A 60 -19.26 -0.35 3.94
N LYS A 61 -18.68 -0.95 2.91
CA LYS A 61 -17.57 -0.37 2.11
C LYS A 61 -16.31 -0.08 2.94
N GLN A 62 -16.18 -0.73 4.08
CA GLN A 62 -14.98 -0.67 4.90
C GLN A 62 -13.89 -1.56 4.31
N VAL A 63 -12.67 -1.03 4.23
CA VAL A 63 -11.48 -1.78 3.83
C VAL A 63 -10.78 -2.29 5.09
N PHE A 64 -10.45 -3.56 5.11
CA PHE A 64 -9.60 -4.20 6.11
C PHE A 64 -8.28 -4.56 5.46
N VAL A 65 -7.17 -4.09 6.03
CA VAL A 65 -5.80 -4.40 5.61
C VAL A 65 -5.25 -5.42 6.60
N ASP A 66 -5.09 -6.66 6.15
CA ASP A 66 -4.66 -7.79 6.96
C ASP A 66 -3.13 -8.02 6.90
N PHE A 67 -2.46 -7.60 5.82
CA PHE A 67 -0.98 -7.60 5.71
C PHE A 67 -0.46 -6.57 4.70
N ILE A 68 0.84 -6.29 4.76
CA ILE A 68 1.54 -5.36 3.86
C ILE A 68 2.64 -6.12 3.14
N TYR A 69 2.59 -6.14 1.81
CA TYR A 69 3.67 -6.67 0.98
C TYR A 69 4.56 -5.51 0.52
N GLU A 70 5.86 -5.58 0.80
CA GLU A 70 6.82 -4.56 0.39
C GLU A 70 7.56 -5.03 -0.88
N PRO A 71 7.20 -4.52 -2.08
CA PRO A 71 7.88 -4.93 -3.30
C PRO A 71 9.36 -4.51 -3.28
N PRO A 72 10.21 -5.10 -4.13
CA PRO A 72 11.56 -4.59 -4.34
C PRO A 72 11.47 -3.11 -4.71
N GLN A 73 12.28 -2.26 -4.10
CA GLN A 73 12.10 -0.80 -4.21
C GLN A 73 13.39 -0.05 -3.89
N VAL A 74 13.49 1.17 -4.44
CA VAL A 74 14.56 2.11 -4.14
C VAL A 74 13.93 3.39 -3.61
N GLY A 75 14.18 3.67 -2.33
CA GLY A 75 13.74 4.89 -1.67
C GLY A 75 14.82 5.97 -1.71
N THR A 76 14.40 7.20 -1.97
CA THR A 76 15.16 8.44 -1.69
C THR A 76 14.37 9.28 -0.69
N GLU A 77 14.88 10.45 -0.32
CA GLU A 77 14.15 11.40 0.53
C GLU A 77 12.81 11.83 -0.11
N ASP A 78 12.78 12.01 -1.43
CA ASP A 78 11.64 12.59 -2.15
C ASP A 78 10.70 11.56 -2.79
N VAL A 79 11.22 10.40 -3.21
CA VAL A 79 10.46 9.42 -3.99
C VAL A 79 10.78 8.00 -3.57
N VAL A 80 9.81 7.11 -3.77
CA VAL A 80 10.03 5.67 -3.70
C VAL A 80 9.70 5.06 -5.07
N GLN A 81 10.72 4.47 -5.69
CA GLN A 81 10.57 3.76 -6.95
C GLN A 81 10.31 2.28 -6.67
N LEU A 82 9.14 1.80 -7.10
CA LEU A 82 8.78 0.39 -7.01
C LEU A 82 9.44 -0.37 -8.16
N MET A 83 10.33 -1.30 -7.84
CA MET A 83 11.00 -2.19 -8.77
C MET A 83 10.15 -3.47 -8.91
N ARG A 84 8.95 -3.33 -9.47
CA ARG A 84 7.94 -4.41 -9.53
C ARG A 84 8.49 -5.68 -10.15
N ASP A 85 8.33 -6.80 -9.44
CA ASP A 85 8.63 -8.14 -9.92
C ASP A 85 7.33 -8.90 -10.18
N ALA A 86 7.00 -9.12 -11.44
CA ALA A 86 5.75 -9.76 -11.84
C ALA A 86 5.63 -11.22 -11.35
N GLN A 87 6.75 -11.94 -11.15
CA GLN A 87 6.70 -13.31 -10.65
C GLN A 87 6.48 -13.34 -9.14
N GLU A 88 7.12 -12.43 -8.40
CA GLU A 88 6.89 -12.29 -6.97
C GLU A 88 5.47 -11.80 -6.69
N GLU A 89 5.01 -10.74 -7.38
CA GLU A 89 3.65 -10.23 -7.24
C GLU A 89 2.60 -11.29 -7.56
N ALA A 90 2.80 -12.13 -8.58
CA ALA A 90 1.88 -13.22 -8.88
C ALA A 90 1.78 -14.21 -7.70
N ARG A 91 2.89 -14.49 -6.99
CA ARG A 91 2.86 -15.35 -5.80
C ARG A 91 2.11 -14.67 -4.66
N VAL A 92 2.33 -13.38 -4.45
CA VAL A 92 1.60 -12.58 -3.46
C VAL A 92 0.10 -12.60 -3.74
N ASP A 93 -0.30 -12.37 -5.00
CA ASP A 93 -1.70 -12.38 -5.41
C ASP A 93 -2.33 -13.79 -5.24
N ALA A 94 -1.59 -14.86 -5.56
CA ALA A 94 -2.06 -16.25 -5.35
C ALA A 94 -2.21 -16.60 -3.85
N ILE A 95 -1.30 -16.13 -2.99
CA ILE A 95 -1.43 -16.28 -1.53
C ILE A 95 -2.66 -15.51 -1.05
N ALA A 96 -2.82 -14.25 -1.46
CA ALA A 96 -3.95 -13.42 -1.09
C ALA A 96 -5.27 -14.07 -1.52
N GLU A 97 -5.38 -14.58 -2.74
CA GLU A 97 -6.56 -15.28 -3.24
C GLU A 97 -6.90 -16.50 -2.36
N GLY A 98 -5.90 -17.35 -2.05
CA GLY A 98 -6.08 -18.50 -1.17
C GLY A 98 -6.51 -18.12 0.26
N LEU A 99 -6.07 -16.95 0.75
CA LEU A 99 -6.51 -16.36 2.01
C LEU A 99 -7.91 -15.71 1.93
N GLY A 100 -8.48 -15.56 0.73
CA GLY A 100 -9.72 -14.81 0.51
C GLY A 100 -9.55 -13.30 0.66
N MET A 101 -8.36 -12.82 0.32
CA MET A 101 -7.94 -11.42 0.37
C MET A 101 -7.59 -10.95 -1.04
N ARG A 102 -7.39 -9.65 -1.21
CA ARG A 102 -6.94 -9.02 -2.45
C ARG A 102 -6.12 -7.78 -2.15
N ARG A 103 -5.43 -7.25 -3.16
CA ARG A 103 -4.83 -5.92 -3.10
C ARG A 103 -5.94 -4.88 -2.93
N VAL A 104 -5.83 -4.06 -1.89
CA VAL A 104 -6.84 -3.04 -1.51
C VAL A 104 -6.27 -1.63 -1.43
N GLY A 105 -4.94 -1.48 -1.52
CA GLY A 105 -4.34 -0.17 -1.37
C GLY A 105 -2.83 -0.11 -1.52
N LEU A 106 -2.32 1.08 -1.25
CA LEU A 106 -0.90 1.42 -1.16
C LEU A 106 -0.65 2.09 0.19
N VAL A 107 0.49 1.80 0.81
CA VAL A 107 1.06 2.63 1.87
C VAL A 107 2.40 3.17 1.40
N PHE A 108 2.71 4.41 1.74
CA PHE A 108 4.06 4.94 1.62
C PHE A 108 4.41 5.85 2.79
N THR A 109 5.70 6.11 2.97
CA THR A 109 6.17 6.97 4.05
C THR A 109 6.48 8.37 3.54
N GLN A 110 6.31 9.32 4.44
CA GLN A 110 6.64 10.71 4.23
C GLN A 110 7.49 11.15 5.42
N ALA A 111 8.72 11.57 5.15
CA ALA A 111 9.59 12.09 6.19
C ALA A 111 9.01 13.37 6.82
N VAL A 112 9.28 13.58 8.12
CA VAL A 112 8.87 14.77 8.88
C VAL A 112 9.13 16.02 8.08
N GLY A 113 8.13 16.90 8.02
CA GLY A 113 8.38 18.32 7.85
C GLY A 113 9.02 18.70 6.53
N ARG A 114 8.21 18.76 5.48
CA ARG A 114 8.30 19.93 4.60
C ARG A 114 7.72 21.15 5.31
N LYS A 115 8.39 21.56 6.41
CA LYS A 115 8.38 22.93 6.92
C LYS A 115 9.47 23.78 6.26
N THR A 116 10.11 23.28 5.19
CA THR A 116 11.34 23.84 4.63
C THR A 116 11.42 23.79 3.11
N SER A 117 10.29 23.83 2.40
CA SER A 117 10.32 24.45 1.08
C SER A 117 9.95 25.92 1.25
N GLU A 118 10.59 26.81 0.50
CA GLU A 118 10.11 28.20 0.32
C GLU A 118 8.65 28.25 -0.21
N THR A 119 8.07 27.09 -0.55
CA THR A 119 6.76 26.91 -1.16
C THR A 119 5.64 26.52 -0.19
N GLY A 120 5.91 26.07 1.05
CA GLY A 120 4.85 25.81 2.06
C GLY A 120 4.38 24.36 2.19
N GLU A 121 3.48 24.12 3.15
CA GLU A 121 3.00 22.80 3.57
C GLU A 121 2.02 22.16 2.58
N TYR A 122 2.08 20.85 2.41
CA TYR A 122 1.14 20.07 1.60
C TYR A 122 1.08 18.61 2.09
N THR A 123 -0.02 17.91 1.79
CA THR A 123 -0.22 16.52 2.19
C THR A 123 0.53 15.52 1.30
N MET A 124 0.26 15.52 -0.01
CA MET A 124 0.97 14.72 -1.01
C MET A 124 1.57 15.61 -2.10
N SER A 125 2.79 15.30 -2.51
CA SER A 125 3.46 15.95 -3.63
C SER A 125 2.84 15.49 -4.96
N ASN A 126 3.07 16.23 -6.03
CA ASN A 126 2.59 15.85 -7.36
C ASN A 126 3.08 14.46 -7.81
N ARG A 127 4.30 14.05 -7.38
CA ARG A 127 4.84 12.71 -7.62
C ARG A 127 4.08 11.63 -6.85
N GLU A 128 3.73 11.90 -5.60
CA GLU A 128 2.94 10.99 -4.76
C GLU A 128 1.49 10.91 -5.24
N VAL A 129 0.88 12.04 -5.60
CA VAL A 129 -0.45 12.10 -6.23
C VAL A 129 -0.47 11.26 -7.50
N LEU A 130 0.52 11.41 -8.37
CA LEU A 130 0.62 10.63 -9.60
C LEU A 130 0.76 9.13 -9.31
N GLN A 131 1.69 8.73 -8.44
CA GLN A 131 1.91 7.33 -8.10
C GLN A 131 0.67 6.70 -7.43
N ALA A 132 0.03 7.40 -6.49
CA ALA A 132 -1.19 6.96 -5.85
C ALA A 132 -2.35 6.84 -6.84
N THR A 133 -2.46 7.77 -7.79
CA THR A 133 -3.52 7.75 -8.82
C THR A 133 -3.32 6.61 -9.82
N GLU A 134 -2.09 6.37 -10.26
CA GLU A 134 -1.75 5.27 -11.16
C GLU A 134 -2.09 3.91 -10.50
N LEU A 135 -1.66 3.72 -9.26
CA LEU A 135 -1.91 2.47 -8.53
C LEU A 135 -3.38 2.29 -8.16
N GLN A 136 -4.09 3.37 -7.85
CA GLN A 136 -5.55 3.32 -7.66
C GLN A 136 -6.28 2.99 -8.97
N ALA A 137 -5.81 3.51 -10.11
CA ALA A 137 -6.38 3.20 -11.42
C ALA A 137 -6.17 1.72 -11.80
N GLU A 138 -5.03 1.13 -11.42
CA GLU A 138 -4.70 -0.28 -11.59
C GLU A 138 -5.46 -1.20 -10.62
N GLY A 139 -5.66 -0.76 -9.37
CA GLY A 139 -6.16 -1.59 -8.26
C GLY A 139 -7.55 -2.22 -8.47
N GLY A 140 -8.34 -1.69 -9.40
CA GLY A 140 -9.57 -2.35 -9.86
C GLY A 140 -10.68 -2.45 -8.81
N ILE A 141 -10.63 -1.62 -7.75
CA ILE A 141 -11.71 -1.46 -6.77
C ILE A 141 -12.05 0.02 -6.58
N PRO A 142 -13.34 0.36 -6.37
CA PRO A 142 -13.72 1.73 -6.03
C PRO A 142 -13.29 2.13 -4.63
N GLU A 143 -13.16 1.19 -3.68
CA GLU A 143 -12.81 1.46 -2.28
C GLU A 143 -11.28 1.54 -2.02
N TRP A 144 -10.45 1.70 -3.05
CA TRP A 144 -8.98 1.73 -2.91
C TRP A 144 -8.52 2.76 -1.86
N VAL A 145 -7.53 2.37 -1.05
CA VAL A 145 -6.96 3.21 0.02
C VAL A 145 -5.49 3.52 -0.25
N THR A 146 -5.11 4.78 -0.06
CA THR A 146 -3.73 5.23 -0.01
C THR A 146 -3.42 5.70 1.41
N ALA A 147 -2.58 4.95 2.12
CA ALA A 147 -2.11 5.28 3.46
C ALA A 147 -0.77 6.02 3.42
N ILE A 148 -0.60 6.97 4.32
CA ILE A 148 0.66 7.69 4.53
C ILE A 148 1.12 7.44 5.96
N VAL A 149 2.39 7.05 6.11
CA VAL A 149 3.05 6.98 7.42
C VAL A 149 3.99 8.16 7.55
N LYS A 150 3.69 9.05 8.50
CA LYS A 150 4.43 10.29 8.75
C LYS A 150 5.09 10.22 10.11
N LEU A 151 6.26 10.85 10.23
CA LEU A 151 6.83 11.17 11.53
C LEU A 151 6.39 12.61 11.87
N GLU A 152 5.77 12.80 13.03
CA GLU A 152 5.49 14.09 13.63
C GLU A 152 6.49 14.31 14.75
N VAL A 153 7.16 15.47 14.76
CA VAL A 153 8.10 15.82 15.83
C VAL A 153 7.38 16.77 16.78
N GLY A 154 7.17 16.29 18.00
CA GLY A 154 6.62 17.08 19.09
C GLY A 154 7.56 18.20 19.53
N ASP A 155 7.03 19.16 20.28
CA ASP A 155 7.77 20.34 20.76
C ASP A 155 8.95 19.98 21.69
N ASP A 156 8.93 18.78 22.28
CA ASP A 156 10.00 18.23 23.13
C ASP A 156 11.08 17.49 22.33
N GLY A 157 10.96 17.44 21.00
CA GLY A 157 11.84 16.71 20.11
C GLY A 157 11.56 15.20 20.06
N SER A 158 10.52 14.71 20.72
CA SER A 158 10.04 13.33 20.54
C SER A 158 9.40 13.18 19.17
N GLY A 159 9.68 12.08 18.48
CA GLY A 159 9.06 11.75 17.20
C GLY A 159 7.95 10.72 17.42
N ASP A 160 6.72 11.07 17.04
CA ASP A 160 5.59 10.15 17.01
C ASP A 160 5.23 9.78 15.57
N VAL A 161 4.90 8.52 15.31
CA VAL A 161 4.58 8.05 13.96
C VAL A 161 3.07 8.03 13.77
N HIS A 162 2.59 8.84 12.83
CA HIS A 162 1.18 8.97 12.51
C HIS A 162 0.81 8.28 11.20
N PHE A 163 -0.36 7.66 11.19
CA PHE A 163 -0.99 7.15 10.00
C PHE A 163 -2.09 8.09 9.54
N GLU A 164 -2.10 8.40 8.25
CA GLU A 164 -3.23 9.03 7.57
C GLU A 164 -3.69 8.14 6.42
N ALA A 165 -4.95 8.24 6.04
CA ALA A 165 -5.49 7.52 4.89
C ALA A 165 -6.29 8.45 4.00
N PHE A 166 -6.13 8.26 2.70
CA PHE A 166 -6.79 9.01 1.65
C PHE A 166 -7.29 8.06 0.56
N GLN A 167 -8.19 8.56 -0.24
CA GLN A 167 -8.51 8.03 -1.54
C GLN A 167 -8.28 9.13 -2.57
N MET A 168 -7.68 8.79 -3.72
CA MET A 168 -7.61 9.74 -4.82
C MET A 168 -9.01 9.97 -5.36
N SER A 169 -9.42 11.23 -5.52
CA SER A 169 -10.74 11.57 -6.04
C SER A 169 -11.00 10.90 -7.38
N GLU A 170 -12.26 10.58 -7.66
CA GLU A 170 -12.67 9.98 -8.93
C GLU A 170 -12.27 10.88 -10.11
N THR A 171 -12.32 12.20 -9.91
CA THR A 171 -11.87 13.20 -10.89
C THR A 171 -10.37 13.05 -11.18
N CYS A 172 -9.52 12.88 -10.18
CA CYS A 172 -8.08 12.69 -10.38
C CYS A 172 -7.79 11.43 -11.20
N VAL A 173 -8.41 10.30 -10.81
CA VAL A 173 -8.29 9.03 -11.53
C VAL A 173 -8.78 9.15 -12.97
N LYS A 174 -9.86 9.88 -13.20
CA LYS A 174 -10.38 10.14 -14.55
C LYS A 174 -9.42 11.00 -15.37
N LEU A 175 -8.89 12.09 -14.81
CA LEU A 175 -7.91 12.95 -15.47
C LEU A 175 -6.66 12.16 -15.89
N PHE A 176 -6.20 11.24 -15.05
CA PHE A 176 -5.11 10.33 -15.38
C PHE A 176 -5.46 9.40 -16.54
N LYS A 177 -6.60 8.69 -16.45
CA LYS A 177 -7.05 7.74 -17.51
C LYS A 177 -7.30 8.43 -18.85
N ASP A 178 -7.78 9.67 -18.83
CA ASP A 178 -8.05 10.46 -20.03
C ASP A 178 -6.77 11.14 -20.59
N GLY A 179 -5.61 10.94 -19.96
CA GLY A 179 -4.34 11.54 -20.35
C GLY A 179 -4.32 13.08 -20.19
N VAL A 180 -5.16 13.62 -19.32
CA VAL A 180 -5.23 15.06 -19.02
C VAL A 180 -4.25 15.43 -17.90
N LEU A 181 -4.08 14.58 -16.88
CA LEU A 181 -3.05 14.75 -15.86
C LEU A 181 -1.66 14.61 -16.51
N GLU A 182 -0.78 15.59 -16.30
CA GLU A 182 0.61 15.51 -16.73
C GLU A 182 1.35 14.47 -15.89
N THR A 183 2.10 13.60 -16.56
CA THR A 183 2.83 12.49 -15.95
C THR A 183 4.33 12.75 -15.91
N GLU A 184 4.82 13.71 -16.70
CA GLU A 184 6.21 14.16 -16.70
C GLU A 184 6.38 15.31 -15.68
N ILE A 185 6.93 14.99 -14.51
CA ILE A 185 7.15 15.94 -13.43
C ILE A 185 8.62 16.34 -13.41
N GLY A 186 8.89 17.63 -13.67
CA GLY A 186 10.25 18.18 -13.62
C GLY A 186 10.73 18.43 -12.20
N ASP A 187 12.05 18.42 -11.97
CA ASP A 187 12.64 18.67 -10.64
C ASP A 187 12.43 20.10 -10.12
N LYS A 188 12.06 21.03 -11.01
CA LYS A 188 11.76 22.44 -10.67
C LYS A 188 10.27 22.71 -10.51
N ASP A 189 9.42 21.71 -10.69
CA ASP A 189 7.99 21.87 -10.60
C ASP A 189 7.57 22.06 -9.14
N ASP A 190 6.55 22.91 -8.90
CA ASP A 190 6.02 23.07 -7.55
C ASP A 190 5.38 21.75 -7.10
N PRO A 191 5.89 21.10 -6.04
CA PRO A 191 5.38 19.81 -5.60
C PRO A 191 3.92 19.86 -5.15
N ARG A 192 3.37 21.04 -4.84
CA ARG A 192 1.98 21.23 -4.39
C ARG A 192 0.98 21.20 -5.52
N LEU A 193 1.44 21.34 -6.75
CA LEU A 193 0.60 21.51 -7.94
C LEU A 193 0.80 20.35 -8.90
N SER A 194 -0.31 19.77 -9.35
CA SER A 194 -0.33 18.84 -10.47
C SER A 194 -0.67 19.59 -11.76
N LYS A 195 0.15 19.39 -12.79
CA LYS A 195 -0.04 20.00 -14.10
C LYS A 195 -1.03 19.23 -14.95
N MET A 196 -1.75 19.94 -15.81
CA MET A 196 -2.70 19.42 -16.77
C MET A 196 -2.21 19.67 -18.19
N ARG A 197 -2.50 18.76 -19.12
CA ARG A 197 -2.20 18.91 -20.56
C ARG A 197 -3.22 19.80 -21.29
N LYS A 198 -4.34 20.11 -20.64
CA LYS A 198 -5.43 20.96 -21.15
C LYS A 198 -6.02 21.79 -20.02
N GLU A 199 -6.65 22.89 -20.38
CA GLU A 199 -7.28 23.80 -19.42
C GLU A 199 -8.43 23.10 -18.67
N VAL A 200 -8.45 23.27 -17.36
CA VAL A 200 -9.49 22.77 -16.46
C VAL A 200 -9.98 23.92 -15.57
N VAL A 201 -11.19 23.79 -15.03
CA VAL A 201 -11.70 24.73 -14.01
C VAL A 201 -11.45 24.14 -12.63
N ALA A 202 -10.56 24.76 -11.86
CA ALA A 202 -10.34 24.45 -10.46
C ALA A 202 -10.51 25.70 -9.60
N GLY A 203 -11.21 25.59 -8.47
CA GLY A 203 -11.48 26.75 -7.60
C GLY A 203 -12.25 27.89 -8.30
N GLY A 204 -13.03 27.58 -9.33
CA GLY A 204 -13.80 28.56 -10.12
C GLY A 204 -12.98 29.37 -11.13
N LYS A 205 -11.74 28.96 -11.41
CA LYS A 205 -10.87 29.61 -12.41
C LYS A 205 -10.34 28.59 -13.42
N ASP A 206 -10.14 29.05 -14.64
CA ASP A 206 -9.42 28.32 -15.68
C ASP A 206 -7.94 28.26 -15.31
N THR A 207 -7.37 27.05 -15.33
CA THR A 207 -5.98 26.80 -14.95
C THR A 207 -5.40 25.58 -15.66
N MET A 208 -4.08 25.54 -15.74
CA MET A 208 -3.29 24.38 -16.16
C MET A 208 -2.64 23.64 -14.96
N GLU A 209 -2.77 24.19 -13.76
CA GLU A 209 -2.19 23.66 -12.53
C GLU A 209 -3.27 23.59 -11.46
N VAL A 210 -3.39 22.44 -10.82
CA VAL A 210 -4.37 22.17 -9.78
C VAL A 210 -3.65 21.85 -8.49
N ASP A 211 -4.06 22.49 -7.40
CA ASP A 211 -3.60 22.18 -6.05
C ASP A 211 -3.95 20.73 -5.70
N ASN A 212 -2.94 19.98 -5.25
CA ASN A 212 -3.05 18.54 -4.97
C ASN A 212 -4.16 18.22 -3.97
N ASP A 213 -4.48 19.12 -3.04
CA ASP A 213 -5.56 18.91 -2.05
C ASP A 213 -6.95 18.79 -2.70
N PHE A 214 -7.13 19.22 -3.95
CA PHE A 214 -8.38 18.94 -4.69
C PHE A 214 -8.56 17.46 -5.01
N PHE A 215 -7.48 16.69 -5.02
CA PHE A 215 -7.49 15.28 -5.38
C PHE A 215 -7.52 14.36 -4.16
N LEU A 216 -7.30 14.87 -2.96
CA LEU A 216 -7.21 14.05 -1.75
C LEU A 216 -8.56 13.99 -1.05
N VAL A 217 -9.07 12.79 -0.85
CA VAL A 217 -10.31 12.54 -0.13
C VAL A 217 -9.99 11.79 1.16
N PRO A 218 -10.06 12.42 2.34
CA PRO A 218 -9.69 11.78 3.60
C PRO A 218 -10.54 10.55 3.92
N VAL A 219 -9.89 9.49 4.41
CA VAL A 219 -10.52 8.22 4.80
C VAL A 219 -10.33 8.04 6.32
N LYS A 220 -11.41 7.67 7.02
CA LYS A 220 -11.35 7.38 8.46
C LYS A 220 -10.52 6.13 8.71
N ILE A 221 -9.67 6.17 9.72
CA ILE A 221 -8.83 5.03 10.11
C ILE A 221 -9.32 4.37 11.40
N SER A 222 -9.13 3.06 11.48
CA SER A 222 -9.23 2.26 12.71
C SER A 222 -8.20 1.13 12.68
N ASP A 223 -8.11 0.35 13.75
CA ASP A 223 -7.29 -0.86 13.79
C ASP A 223 -8.12 -2.12 14.02
N HIS A 224 -7.53 -3.28 13.73
CA HIS A 224 -8.04 -4.58 14.12
C HIS A 224 -6.89 -5.56 14.38
N GLN A 225 -7.23 -6.77 14.85
CA GLN A 225 -6.31 -7.90 14.86
C GLN A 225 -6.74 -8.87 13.77
N GLY A 226 -5.88 -9.05 12.78
CA GLY A 226 -6.02 -9.96 11.66
C GLY A 226 -5.73 -11.42 12.06
N PRO A 227 -5.98 -12.37 11.14
CA PRO A 227 -5.84 -13.81 11.40
C PRO A 227 -4.39 -14.31 11.24
N LEU A 228 -3.51 -13.51 10.65
CA LEU A 228 -2.11 -13.85 10.39
C LEU A 228 -1.23 -13.38 11.54
N SER A 229 -0.18 -14.14 11.83
CA SER A 229 0.88 -13.73 12.73
C SER A 229 1.94 -12.92 11.99
N MET A 230 2.60 -12.02 12.71
CA MET A 230 3.79 -11.27 12.26
C MET A 230 5.01 -11.72 13.05
N GLY A 231 5.61 -12.85 12.64
CA GLY A 231 6.76 -13.43 13.34
C GLY A 231 7.94 -13.76 12.43
N PHE A 232 7.74 -13.70 11.11
CA PHE A 232 8.74 -14.00 10.10
C PHE A 232 9.41 -12.74 9.55
N PRO A 233 10.69 -12.80 9.10
CA PRO A 233 11.34 -11.66 8.46
C PRO A 233 10.61 -11.23 7.18
N ILE A 234 10.48 -9.92 6.99
CA ILE A 234 9.84 -9.30 5.84
C ILE A 234 10.86 -9.15 4.70
N GLU A 235 10.47 -9.54 3.49
CA GLU A 235 11.25 -9.43 2.27
C GLU A 235 11.66 -7.98 1.93
N ASN A 236 12.65 -7.85 1.04
CA ASN A 236 13.05 -6.56 0.44
C ASN A 236 13.54 -5.48 1.43
N ARG A 237 13.88 -5.83 2.68
CA ARG A 237 14.38 -4.93 3.73
C ARG A 237 15.91 -4.88 3.88
N GLY A 238 16.64 -5.14 2.80
CA GLY A 238 18.10 -5.03 2.70
C GLY A 238 18.84 -6.38 2.73
N ASN A 239 18.48 -7.27 3.66
CA ASN A 239 19.03 -8.64 3.69
C ASN A 239 18.00 -9.64 3.12
N PRO A 240 18.41 -10.55 2.22
CA PRO A 240 17.54 -11.61 1.75
C PRO A 240 17.06 -12.50 2.91
N VAL A 241 15.80 -12.92 2.87
CA VAL A 241 15.25 -13.87 3.83
C VAL A 241 15.79 -15.27 3.52
N THR A 242 16.43 -15.90 4.52
CA THR A 242 17.13 -17.18 4.34
C THR A 242 16.30 -18.36 4.84
N MET A 243 16.62 -19.58 4.38
CA MET A 243 15.99 -20.80 4.92
C MET A 243 16.34 -21.06 6.40
N SER A 244 17.44 -20.52 6.91
CA SER A 244 17.72 -20.53 8.34
C SER A 244 16.68 -19.74 9.14
N ALA A 245 16.06 -18.70 8.57
CA ALA A 245 14.93 -18.01 9.20
C ALA A 245 13.70 -18.92 9.28
N LEU A 246 13.40 -19.68 8.22
CA LEU A 246 12.33 -20.69 8.20
C LEU A 246 12.54 -21.71 9.32
N ARG A 247 13.74 -22.27 9.43
CA ARG A 247 14.11 -23.19 10.52
C ARG A 247 13.91 -22.59 11.90
N SER A 248 14.48 -21.40 12.13
CA SER A 248 14.41 -20.72 13.43
C SER A 248 12.96 -20.45 13.85
N HIS A 249 12.12 -20.04 12.90
CA HIS A 249 10.70 -19.81 13.12
C HIS A 249 9.95 -21.11 13.44
N LEU A 250 10.17 -22.17 12.66
CA LEU A 250 9.55 -23.47 12.86
C LEU A 250 9.95 -24.10 14.20
N ASP A 251 11.20 -23.94 14.64
CA ASP A 251 11.69 -24.42 15.93
C ASP A 251 11.05 -23.65 17.10
N ARG A 252 10.97 -22.32 17.00
CA ARG A 252 10.33 -21.45 18.01
C ARG A 252 8.84 -21.75 18.17
N THR A 253 8.17 -22.09 17.07
CA THR A 253 6.72 -22.32 17.02
C THR A 253 6.32 -23.80 17.09
N LYS A 254 7.27 -24.72 17.34
CA LYS A 254 7.03 -26.19 17.33
C LYS A 254 5.94 -26.69 18.30
N HIS A 255 5.60 -25.88 19.30
CA HIS A 255 4.56 -26.18 20.28
C HIS A 255 3.14 -25.92 19.75
N LEU A 256 3.01 -25.25 18.59
CA LEU A 256 1.75 -24.93 17.94
C LEU A 256 1.39 -25.97 16.87
N PRO A 257 0.11 -26.13 16.52
CA PRO A 257 -0.31 -26.90 15.34
C PRO A 257 0.36 -26.37 14.06
N PHE A 258 0.68 -27.26 13.10
CA PHE A 258 1.43 -26.90 11.89
C PHE A 258 0.82 -25.71 11.13
N VAL A 259 -0.51 -25.68 10.97
CA VAL A 259 -1.21 -24.57 10.28
C VAL A 259 -0.96 -23.22 10.95
N LYS A 260 -0.88 -23.17 12.29
CA LYS A 260 -0.57 -21.94 13.05
C LYS A 260 0.88 -21.51 12.87
N ARG A 261 1.81 -22.46 12.74
CA ARG A 261 3.24 -22.19 12.51
C ARG A 261 3.47 -21.49 11.17
N ILE A 262 2.65 -21.80 10.17
CA ILE A 262 2.73 -21.21 8.82
C ILE A 262 1.71 -20.10 8.56
N SER A 263 0.93 -19.67 9.56
CA SER A 263 -0.08 -18.61 9.42
C SER A 263 0.57 -17.21 9.42
N ASP A 264 1.60 -17.00 8.59
CA ASP A 264 2.35 -15.76 8.44
C ASP A 264 2.56 -15.51 6.93
N PHE A 265 2.15 -14.33 6.44
CA PHE A 265 2.21 -14.02 5.01
C PHE A 265 3.64 -14.08 4.46
N HIS A 266 4.61 -13.51 5.17
CA HIS A 266 5.99 -13.42 4.71
C HIS A 266 6.65 -14.81 4.68
N LEU A 267 6.28 -15.69 5.63
CA LEU A 267 6.65 -17.10 5.58
C LEU A 267 6.05 -17.80 4.35
N LEU A 268 4.74 -17.62 4.11
CA LEU A 268 4.07 -18.22 2.95
C LEU A 268 4.72 -17.76 1.64
N LEU A 269 5.10 -16.48 1.53
CA LEU A 269 5.81 -15.95 0.36
C LEU A 269 7.18 -16.61 0.17
N GLN A 270 7.95 -16.80 1.24
CA GLN A 270 9.24 -17.49 1.19
C GLN A 270 9.10 -18.94 0.71
N VAL A 271 8.07 -19.66 1.16
CA VAL A 271 7.81 -21.05 0.75
C VAL A 271 7.24 -21.11 -0.68
N ALA A 272 6.43 -20.14 -1.08
CA ALA A 272 5.79 -20.09 -2.40
C ALA A 272 6.78 -20.08 -3.56
N ALA A 273 8.05 -19.68 -3.34
CA ALA A 273 9.11 -19.79 -4.33
C ALA A 273 9.41 -21.24 -4.79
N PHE A 274 8.97 -22.24 -4.02
CA PHE A 274 9.22 -23.67 -4.26
C PHE A 274 7.96 -24.46 -4.61
N LEU A 275 6.83 -23.77 -4.79
CA LEU A 275 5.52 -24.36 -4.99
C LEU A 275 4.95 -23.97 -6.36
N ASP A 276 4.05 -24.81 -6.91
CA ASP A 276 3.29 -24.39 -8.08
C ASP A 276 2.32 -23.27 -7.70
N ILE A 277 2.45 -22.14 -8.40
CA ILE A 277 1.70 -20.91 -8.13
C ILE A 277 0.19 -21.06 -8.38
N LYS A 278 -0.23 -21.98 -9.25
CA LYS A 278 -1.63 -22.14 -9.65
C LYS A 278 -2.35 -23.16 -8.78
N SER A 279 -1.67 -24.19 -8.28
CA SER A 279 -2.28 -25.24 -7.47
C SER A 279 -1.86 -25.22 -6.01
N ASP A 280 -0.56 -25.20 -5.73
CA ASP A 280 -0.04 -25.46 -4.38
C ASP A 280 -0.12 -24.23 -3.48
N VAL A 281 0.25 -23.06 -4.01
CA VAL A 281 0.23 -21.80 -3.25
C VAL A 281 -1.18 -21.46 -2.75
N PRO A 282 -2.24 -21.45 -3.60
CA PRO A 282 -3.59 -21.19 -3.12
C PRO A 282 -4.11 -22.28 -2.17
N ALA A 283 -3.74 -23.55 -2.39
CA ALA A 283 -4.17 -24.65 -1.52
C ALA A 283 -3.57 -24.54 -0.11
N LEU A 284 -2.28 -24.19 0.00
CA LEU A 284 -1.62 -23.98 1.28
C LEU A 284 -2.21 -22.76 2.02
N ALA A 285 -2.41 -21.65 1.31
CA ALA A 285 -3.06 -20.46 1.84
C ALA A 285 -4.51 -20.73 2.29
N ALA A 286 -5.26 -21.56 1.57
CA ALA A 286 -6.60 -21.97 1.98
C ALA A 286 -6.61 -22.81 3.26
N CYS A 287 -5.56 -23.61 3.51
CA CYS A 287 -5.40 -24.29 4.79
C CYS A 287 -5.23 -23.28 5.93
N VAL A 288 -4.41 -22.24 5.72
CA VAL A 288 -4.22 -21.14 6.68
C VAL A 288 -5.52 -20.38 6.91
N LYS A 289 -6.24 -19.99 5.86
CA LYS A 289 -7.52 -19.29 5.96
C LYS A 289 -8.53 -20.03 6.84
N ASN A 290 -8.72 -21.32 6.58
CA ASN A 290 -9.73 -22.14 7.24
C ASN A 290 -9.21 -22.83 8.51
N GLN A 291 -7.93 -22.62 8.85
CA GLN A 291 -7.25 -23.29 9.96
C GLN A 291 -7.37 -24.83 9.88
N HIS A 292 -7.34 -25.37 8.67
CA HIS A 292 -7.42 -26.80 8.40
C HIS A 292 -6.07 -27.49 8.63
N VAL A 293 -6.12 -28.82 8.78
CA VAL A 293 -4.92 -29.65 8.81
C VAL A 293 -4.18 -29.53 7.47
N VAL A 294 -2.90 -29.15 7.53
CA VAL A 294 -2.05 -29.06 6.34
C VAL A 294 -1.72 -30.47 5.86
N PRO A 295 -1.90 -30.80 4.56
CA PRO A 295 -1.50 -32.10 4.01
C PRO A 295 -0.05 -32.47 4.34
N GLU A 296 0.18 -33.75 4.70
CA GLU A 296 1.50 -34.24 5.14
C GLU A 296 2.62 -33.95 4.12
N GLY A 297 2.31 -34.04 2.82
CA GLY A 297 3.27 -33.71 1.76
C GLY A 297 3.80 -32.26 1.84
N TYR A 298 2.93 -31.29 2.12
CA TYR A 298 3.37 -29.90 2.31
C TYR A 298 4.15 -29.71 3.61
N GLN A 299 3.78 -30.43 4.68
CA GLN A 299 4.53 -30.37 5.94
C GLN A 299 5.97 -30.85 5.74
N LEU A 300 6.14 -32.03 5.12
CA LEU A 300 7.46 -32.61 4.82
C LEU A 300 8.29 -31.71 3.89
N LEU A 301 7.67 -31.11 2.86
CA LEU A 301 8.35 -30.18 1.97
C LEU A 301 8.88 -28.95 2.73
N ILE A 302 8.03 -28.32 3.54
CA ILE A 302 8.41 -27.13 4.31
C ILE A 302 9.49 -27.46 5.34
N GLU A 303 9.39 -28.59 6.03
CA GLU A 303 10.42 -29.05 6.97
C GLU A 303 11.73 -29.40 6.26
N SER A 304 11.67 -29.97 5.06
CA SER A 304 12.85 -30.21 4.24
C SER A 304 13.52 -28.91 3.80
N LEU A 305 12.76 -27.89 3.41
CA LEU A 305 13.30 -26.56 3.07
C LEU A 305 13.99 -25.92 4.27
N ALA A 306 13.43 -26.09 5.47
CA ALA A 306 14.01 -25.60 6.72
C ALA A 306 15.29 -26.36 7.13
N GLY A 307 15.44 -27.61 6.70
CA GLY A 307 16.62 -28.44 6.97
C GLY A 307 17.77 -28.27 5.98
N ALA A 308 17.53 -27.61 4.84
CA ALA A 308 18.48 -27.43 3.74
C ALA A 308 19.51 -26.31 3.97
#